data_AF-A0A4S3JMR6-F1
#
_entry.id   AF-A0A4S3JMR6-F1
#
_cell.length_a   1.000
_cell.length_b   1.000
_cell.length_c   1.000
_cell.angle_alpha   90.00
_cell.angle_beta   90.00
_cell.angle_gamma   90.00
#
_symmetry.space_group_name_H-M   'P 1'
#
loop_
_entity.id
_entity.type
_entity.pdbx_description
1 polymer ?
#
loop_
_entity_poly.entity_id
_entity_poly.type
_entity_poly.pdbx_seq_one_letter_code
_entity_poly.pdbx_strand_id
1 'polypeptide(L)'
;MARNHKSFAVLFAGSNTLNTLLAPLEEVEVVMAPDKVLDKTAVYQMAVTWGGVTIKGARDNYGVVIDPADLRVCEAEIEVLRKDIKAARDPAGKALEYDRGGTIEELRKSCLKETGLPAPSPQWELDPYGPHMQIPYVKERFLQMKEAKGWKLQ
;
A
#
# COMPACT_ATOMS: atom_id res chain seq x y z
N MET A 1 44.24 -8.67 4.45
CA MET A 1 43.57 -8.98 3.17
C MET A 1 42.16 -8.41 3.21
N ALA A 2 41.92 -7.21 2.70
CA ALA A 2 40.60 -6.60 2.64
C ALA A 2 40.06 -6.68 1.20
N ARG A 3 38.85 -7.22 1.03
CA ARG A 3 38.20 -7.45 -0.27
C ARG A 3 37.58 -6.15 -0.77
N ASN A 4 38.00 -5.72 -1.97
CA ASN A 4 37.42 -4.60 -2.70
C ASN A 4 36.04 -4.96 -3.24
N HIS A 5 34.97 -4.44 -2.64
CA HIS A 5 33.64 -4.40 -3.26
C HIS A 5 33.51 -3.08 -4.03
N LYS A 6 33.53 -3.15 -5.37
CA LYS A 6 33.27 -2.01 -6.24
C LYS A 6 31.76 -1.84 -6.38
N SER A 7 31.20 -0.84 -5.71
CA SER A 7 29.81 -0.42 -5.90
C SER A 7 29.73 0.62 -7.02
N PHE A 8 28.78 0.42 -7.93
CA PHE A 8 28.45 1.29 -9.06
C PHE A 8 27.39 2.30 -8.62
N ALA A 9 27.54 3.59 -8.95
CA ALA A 9 26.49 4.59 -8.78
C ALA A 9 26.42 5.52 -10.00
N VAL A 10 25.20 5.75 -10.49
CA VAL A 10 24.84 6.60 -11.63
C VAL A 10 24.37 7.95 -11.09
N LEU A 11 24.94 9.05 -11.59
CA LEU A 11 24.60 10.42 -11.21
C LEU A 11 23.55 11.01 -12.16
N PHE A 12 22.43 11.51 -11.63
CA PHE A 12 21.50 12.37 -12.34
C PHE A 12 21.74 13.82 -11.94
N ALA A 13 22.19 14.65 -12.88
CA ALA A 13 22.29 16.11 -12.70
C ALA A 13 21.30 16.81 -13.63
N GLY A 14 20.59 17.81 -13.09
CA GLY A 14 19.81 18.76 -13.86
C GLY A 14 20.58 20.06 -14.06
N SER A 15 20.49 20.59 -15.27
CA SER A 15 20.83 21.95 -15.73
C SER A 15 22.26 22.20 -16.24
N ASN A 16 22.28 22.86 -17.40
CA ASN A 16 23.38 23.13 -18.32
C ASN A 16 24.54 23.94 -17.72
N THR A 17 25.78 23.50 -17.96
CA THR A 17 26.85 24.28 -18.63
C THR A 17 28.10 23.40 -18.81
N LEU A 18 28.74 23.53 -19.97
CA LEU A 18 29.93 22.79 -20.39
C LEU A 18 31.15 23.15 -19.52
N ASN A 19 31.79 22.16 -18.90
CA ASN A 19 33.26 22.08 -18.88
C ASN A 19 33.78 20.76 -18.29
N THR A 20 34.59 20.07 -19.08
CA THR A 20 35.46 18.95 -18.68
C THR A 20 36.58 19.45 -17.76
N LEU A 21 36.59 19.04 -16.48
CA LEU A 21 37.80 18.97 -15.67
C LEU A 21 37.71 17.78 -14.69
N LEU A 22 38.63 16.84 -14.84
CA LEU A 22 38.94 15.79 -13.87
C LEU A 22 39.31 16.46 -12.54
N ALA A 23 38.53 16.23 -11.48
CA ALA A 23 38.88 16.58 -10.10
C ALA A 23 38.48 15.43 -9.15
N PRO A 24 39.26 15.18 -8.09
CA PRO A 24 39.22 13.94 -7.31
C PRO A 24 37.99 13.81 -6.42
N LEU A 25 37.58 12.55 -6.20
CA LEU A 25 36.48 12.13 -5.34
C LEU A 25 36.66 12.62 -3.89
N GLU A 26 36.09 13.76 -3.56
CA GLU A 26 35.69 14.05 -2.18
C GLU A 26 34.43 13.25 -1.85
N GLU A 27 34.46 12.61 -0.68
CA GLU A 27 33.39 11.78 -0.14
C GLU A 27 32.09 12.60 -0.02
N VAL A 28 31.15 12.37 -0.93
CA VAL A 28 29.79 12.91 -0.78
C VAL A 28 29.04 12.01 0.18
N GLU A 29 29.00 12.42 1.43
CA GLU A 29 28.20 11.84 2.49
C GLU A 29 26.71 11.97 2.12
N VAL A 30 26.06 10.87 1.73
CA VAL A 30 24.60 10.85 1.56
C VAL A 30 23.99 10.84 2.96
N VAL A 31 23.67 12.02 3.46
CA VAL A 31 22.84 12.18 4.65
C VAL A 31 21.43 11.69 4.29
N MET A 32 21.15 10.42 4.56
CA MET A 32 19.78 9.92 4.61
C MET A 32 19.08 10.63 5.77
N ALA A 33 18.32 11.67 5.44
CA ALA A 33 17.50 12.36 6.43
C ALA A 33 16.44 11.37 6.99
N PRO A 34 16.45 11.07 8.30
CA PRO A 34 15.60 10.02 8.87
C PRO A 34 14.09 10.34 8.87
N ASP A 35 13.71 11.60 8.56
CA ASP A 35 12.34 12.10 8.77
C ASP A 35 11.61 12.52 7.48
N LYS A 36 12.18 12.28 6.29
CA LYS A 36 11.45 12.56 5.04
C LYS A 36 10.52 11.40 4.72
N VAL A 37 9.22 11.60 4.95
CA VAL A 37 8.16 10.84 4.28
C VAL A 37 8.40 10.98 2.79
N LEU A 38 8.97 9.94 2.17
CA LEU A 38 9.15 9.88 0.73
C LEU A 38 7.78 10.09 0.08
N ASP A 39 7.68 11.06 -0.83
CA ASP A 39 6.52 11.11 -1.70
C ASP A 39 6.41 9.76 -2.42
N LYS A 40 5.18 9.21 -2.47
CA LYS A 40 4.93 7.86 -3.02
C LYS A 40 5.45 7.74 -4.45
N THR A 41 5.48 8.85 -5.20
CA THR A 41 6.04 8.95 -6.56
C THR A 41 7.53 8.59 -6.62
N ALA A 42 8.33 9.04 -5.65
CA ALA A 42 9.76 8.76 -5.56
C ALA A 42 10.05 7.27 -5.29
N VAL A 43 9.16 6.60 -4.53
CA VAL A 43 9.26 5.15 -4.28
C VAL A 43 9.07 4.35 -5.57
N TYR A 44 8.10 4.74 -6.41
CA TYR A 44 7.86 4.05 -7.69
C TYR A 44 8.94 4.34 -8.73
N GLN A 45 9.50 5.55 -8.74
CA GLN A 45 10.67 5.85 -9.56
C GLN A 45 11.84 4.92 -9.21
N MET A 46 12.16 4.81 -7.92
CA MET A 46 13.22 3.91 -7.44
C MET A 46 12.93 2.45 -7.81
N ALA A 47 11.69 1.98 -7.63
CA ALA A 47 11.29 0.61 -7.96
C ALA A 47 11.44 0.28 -9.45
N VAL A 48 11.20 1.24 -10.35
CA VAL A 48 11.42 1.07 -11.80
C VAL A 48 12.90 1.06 -12.12
N THR A 49 13.69 1.99 -11.56
CA THR A 49 15.14 2.03 -11.75
C THR A 49 15.82 0.74 -11.29
N TRP A 50 15.31 0.14 -10.21
CA TRP A 50 15.86 -1.10 -9.64
C TRP A 50 15.26 -2.37 -10.26
N GLY A 51 14.34 -2.24 -11.23
CA GLY A 51 13.74 -3.35 -11.96
C GLY A 51 12.68 -4.16 -11.20
N GLY A 52 12.23 -3.68 -10.04
CA GLY A 52 11.15 -4.32 -9.27
C GLY A 52 9.76 -4.08 -9.85
N VAL A 53 9.60 -3.02 -10.66
CA VAL A 53 8.36 -2.65 -11.33
C VAL A 53 8.67 -2.24 -12.77
N THR A 54 7.80 -2.58 -13.73
CA THR A 54 7.93 -2.12 -15.11
C THR A 54 7.35 -0.72 -15.28
N ILE A 55 7.85 0.07 -16.24
CA ILE A 55 7.34 1.42 -16.53
C ILE A 55 5.82 1.39 -16.79
N LYS A 56 5.36 0.39 -17.55
CA LYS A 56 3.93 0.15 -17.79
C LYS A 56 3.18 -0.17 -16.48
N GLY A 57 3.72 -1.03 -15.63
CA GLY A 57 3.12 -1.39 -14.34
C GLY A 57 3.00 -0.20 -13.38
N ALA A 58 3.95 0.74 -13.42
CA ALA A 58 3.90 1.99 -12.65
C ALA A 58 2.72 2.88 -13.08
N ARG A 59 2.49 2.99 -14.39
CA ARG A 59 1.38 3.77 -14.96
C ARG A 59 0.03 3.14 -14.68
N ASP A 60 -0.14 1.86 -15.02
CA ASP A 60 -1.45 1.20 -15.03
C ASP A 60 -1.99 0.95 -13.61
N ASN A 61 -1.14 0.55 -12.66
CA ASN A 61 -1.58 0.16 -11.31
C ASN A 61 -1.48 1.30 -10.29
N TYR A 62 -0.43 2.13 -10.40
CA TYR A 62 -0.09 3.10 -9.38
C TYR A 62 -0.34 4.54 -9.80
N GLY A 63 -0.72 4.77 -11.07
CA GLY A 63 -0.99 6.11 -11.61
C GLY A 63 0.24 7.01 -11.54
N VAL A 64 1.43 6.44 -11.77
CA VAL A 64 2.71 7.15 -11.83
C VAL A 64 3.28 7.02 -13.23
N VAL A 65 3.60 8.15 -13.86
CA VAL A 65 4.18 8.18 -15.20
C VAL A 65 5.66 8.48 -15.10
N ILE A 66 6.47 7.64 -15.73
CA ILE A 66 7.93 7.73 -15.74
C ILE A 66 8.37 7.75 -17.19
N ASP A 67 9.24 8.69 -17.53
CA ASP A 67 9.85 8.79 -18.86
C ASP A 67 10.79 7.59 -19.10
N PRO A 68 10.62 6.81 -20.18
CA PRO A 68 11.51 5.71 -20.51
C PRO A 68 12.94 6.12 -20.87
N ALA A 69 13.18 7.37 -21.31
CA ALA A 69 14.50 7.85 -21.68
C ALA A 69 15.35 8.21 -20.45
N ASP A 70 14.75 8.95 -19.51
CA ASP A 70 15.45 9.53 -18.36
C ASP A 70 15.03 8.91 -17.01
N LEU A 71 14.10 7.97 -16.97
CA LEU A 71 13.58 7.34 -15.73
C LEU A 71 13.16 8.36 -14.66
N ARG A 72 12.69 9.54 -15.11
CA ARG A 72 12.21 10.64 -14.27
C ARG A 72 10.69 10.65 -14.21
N VAL A 73 10.16 11.19 -13.11
CA VAL A 73 8.72 11.29 -12.85
C VAL A 73 8.13 12.45 -13.66
N CYS A 74 7.07 12.19 -14.42
CA CYS A 74 6.36 13.21 -15.20
C CYS A 74 5.15 13.75 -14.40
N GLU A 75 5.37 14.75 -13.56
CA GLU A 75 4.34 15.28 -12.63
C GLU A 75 3.07 15.77 -13.33
N ALA A 76 3.20 16.52 -14.43
CA ALA A 76 2.06 17.03 -15.18
C ALA A 76 1.18 15.90 -15.77
N GLU A 77 1.81 14.84 -16.27
CA GLU A 77 1.09 13.68 -16.82
C GLU A 77 0.43 12.85 -15.71
N ILE A 78 1.05 12.80 -14.53
CA ILE A 78 0.47 12.14 -13.35
C ILE A 78 -0.79 12.84 -12.89
N GLU A 79 -0.82 14.18 -12.88
CA GLU A 79 -2.01 14.92 -12.51
C GLU A 79 -3.18 14.64 -13.47
N VAL A 80 -2.91 14.62 -14.78
CA VAL A 80 -3.91 14.29 -15.80
C VAL A 80 -4.37 12.85 -15.63
N LEU A 81 -3.45 11.90 -15.55
CA LEU A 81 -3.75 10.47 -15.38
C LEU A 81 -4.57 10.20 -14.11
N ARG A 82 -4.23 10.85 -12.99
CA ARG A 82 -4.98 10.70 -11.74
C ARG A 82 -6.37 11.33 -11.81
N LYS A 83 -6.53 12.45 -12.53
CA LYS A 83 -7.84 13.03 -12.82
C LYS A 83 -8.68 12.08 -13.67
N ASP A 84 -8.10 11.48 -14.70
CA ASP A 84 -8.78 10.51 -15.58
C ASP A 84 -9.15 9.23 -14.84
N ILE A 85 -8.24 8.67 -14.03
CA ILE A 85 -8.53 7.50 -13.17
C ILE A 85 -9.65 7.82 -12.18
N LYS A 86 -9.64 8.99 -11.57
CA LYS A 86 -10.70 9.42 -10.65
C LYS A 86 -12.03 9.56 -11.40
N ALA A 87 -12.02 10.26 -12.53
CA ALA A 87 -13.19 10.44 -13.38
C ALA A 87 -13.70 9.12 -13.97
N ALA A 88 -12.85 8.11 -14.16
CA ALA A 88 -13.23 6.77 -14.62
C ALA A 88 -13.76 5.85 -13.49
N ARG A 89 -13.44 6.17 -12.22
CA ARG A 89 -14.05 5.51 -11.05
C ARG A 89 -15.47 6.00 -10.79
N ASP A 90 -15.75 7.27 -11.09
CA ASP A 90 -17.05 7.91 -10.88
C ASP A 90 -18.23 7.40 -11.75
N PRO A 91 -18.11 7.02 -13.04
CA PRO A 91 -19.24 6.61 -13.89
C PRO A 91 -19.90 5.31 -13.46
N ALA A 92 -19.24 4.50 -12.63
CA ALA A 92 -19.86 3.31 -12.07
C ALA A 92 -20.79 3.62 -10.90
N GLY A 93 -20.62 4.76 -10.18
CA GLY A 93 -21.53 5.32 -9.16
C GLY A 93 -21.92 4.41 -7.98
N LYS A 94 -21.65 3.13 -8.07
CA LYS A 94 -21.70 2.16 -7.00
C LYS A 94 -20.41 2.38 -6.27
N ALA A 95 -20.53 2.88 -5.04
CA ALA A 95 -19.58 2.51 -4.02
C ALA A 95 -19.20 1.05 -4.29
N LEU A 96 -17.90 0.74 -4.36
CA LEU A 96 -17.44 -0.62 -4.14
C LEU A 96 -17.83 -0.96 -2.69
N GLU A 97 -19.13 -1.11 -2.43
CA GLU A 97 -19.64 -2.01 -1.43
C GLU A 97 -19.07 -3.33 -1.88
N TYR A 98 -17.97 -3.70 -1.23
CA TYR A 98 -17.49 -5.06 -1.24
C TYR A 98 -18.71 -5.96 -1.15
N ASP A 99 -18.86 -6.87 -2.10
CA ASP A 99 -19.85 -7.92 -1.97
C ASP A 99 -19.43 -8.76 -0.76
N ARG A 100 -20.08 -8.49 0.38
CA ARG A 100 -19.86 -9.20 1.64
C ARG A 100 -20.68 -10.50 1.70
N GLY A 101 -21.32 -10.86 0.59
CA GLY A 101 -22.32 -11.91 0.52
C GLY A 101 -23.64 -11.47 1.14
N GLY A 102 -24.47 -12.47 1.45
CA GLY A 102 -25.74 -12.26 2.15
C GLY A 102 -25.58 -11.94 3.63
N THR A 103 -26.64 -12.17 4.39
CA THR A 103 -26.62 -12.04 5.85
C THR A 103 -25.72 -13.09 6.49
N ILE A 104 -25.19 -12.80 7.69
CA ILE A 104 -24.38 -13.75 8.47
C ILE A 104 -25.12 -15.09 8.66
N GLU A 105 -26.44 -15.07 8.83
CA GLU A 105 -27.25 -16.29 8.99
C GLU A 105 -27.35 -17.13 7.71
N GLU A 106 -27.44 -16.49 6.55
CA GLU A 106 -27.41 -17.18 5.25
C GLU A 106 -26.05 -17.83 5.01
N LEU A 107 -24.97 -17.09 5.29
CA LEU A 107 -23.60 -17.61 5.18
C LEU A 107 -23.37 -18.79 6.13
N ARG A 108 -23.86 -18.73 7.38
CA ARG A 108 -23.76 -19.85 8.34
C ARG A 108 -24.50 -21.09 7.85
N LYS A 109 -25.67 -20.94 7.20
CA LYS A 109 -26.42 -22.07 6.65
C LYS A 109 -25.72 -22.70 5.44
N SER A 110 -25.05 -21.91 4.62
CA SER A 110 -24.36 -22.42 3.43
C SER A 110 -22.96 -22.98 3.73
N CYS A 111 -22.32 -22.60 4.85
CA CYS A 111 -20.98 -23.03 5.26
C CYS A 111 -20.75 -24.54 5.13
N LEU A 112 -21.63 -25.37 5.71
CA LEU A 112 -21.46 -26.83 5.68
C LEU A 112 -21.54 -27.39 4.25
N LYS A 113 -22.43 -26.83 3.43
CA LYS A 113 -22.63 -27.24 2.04
C LYS A 113 -21.44 -26.84 1.16
N GLU A 114 -20.89 -25.65 1.37
CA GLU A 114 -19.83 -25.08 0.53
C GLU A 114 -18.43 -25.53 0.93
N THR A 115 -18.16 -25.60 2.24
CA THR A 115 -16.81 -25.84 2.77
C THR A 115 -16.63 -27.23 3.37
N GLY A 116 -17.74 -27.96 3.64
CA GLY A 116 -17.71 -29.24 4.36
C GLY A 116 -17.45 -29.10 5.86
N LEU A 117 -17.34 -27.87 6.37
CA LEU A 117 -17.09 -27.58 7.79
C LEU A 117 -18.33 -26.94 8.43
N PRO A 118 -18.59 -27.23 9.73
CA PRO A 118 -19.66 -26.55 10.46
C PRO A 118 -19.38 -25.05 10.52
N ALA A 119 -20.45 -24.26 10.56
CA ALA A 119 -20.32 -22.80 10.68
C ALA A 119 -19.56 -22.43 11.96
N PRO A 120 -18.63 -21.46 11.91
CA PRO A 120 -17.89 -21.04 13.08
C PRO A 120 -18.81 -20.39 14.12
N SER A 121 -18.49 -20.61 15.40
CA SER A 121 -19.12 -19.88 16.51
C SER A 121 -18.49 -18.51 16.68
N PRO A 122 -19.27 -17.42 16.82
CA PRO A 122 -18.73 -16.10 17.09
C PRO A 122 -18.06 -16.04 18.47
N GLN A 123 -17.04 -15.19 18.61
CA GLN A 123 -16.18 -15.17 19.80
C GLN A 123 -16.93 -14.77 21.08
N TRP A 124 -18.01 -14.00 20.96
CA TRP A 124 -18.79 -13.51 22.10
C TRP A 124 -19.80 -14.54 22.66
N GLU A 125 -20.01 -15.69 22.00
CA GLU A 125 -20.76 -16.81 22.58
C GLU A 125 -19.93 -17.55 23.64
N LEU A 126 -18.61 -17.49 23.53
CA LEU A 126 -17.68 -18.03 24.52
C LEU A 126 -17.57 -17.08 25.71
N ASP A 127 -17.29 -17.63 26.90
CA ASP A 127 -16.96 -16.83 28.07
C ASP A 127 -15.45 -16.65 28.16
N PRO A 128 -14.89 -15.52 27.70
CA PRO A 128 -13.45 -15.30 27.70
C PRO A 128 -12.93 -15.17 29.14
N TYR A 129 -11.74 -15.74 29.39
CA TYR A 129 -11.10 -15.72 30.70
C TYR A 129 -9.69 -15.11 30.61
N GLY A 130 -9.23 -14.52 31.72
CA GLY A 130 -7.84 -14.07 31.88
C GLY A 130 -7.68 -12.57 32.12
N PRO A 131 -6.43 -12.08 32.24
CA PRO A 131 -6.14 -10.69 32.64
C PRO A 131 -6.67 -9.65 31.66
N HIS A 132 -6.71 -9.97 30.36
CA HIS A 132 -7.21 -9.06 29.32
C HIS A 132 -8.71 -8.75 29.47
N MET A 133 -9.47 -9.64 30.13
CA MET A 133 -10.87 -9.38 30.45
C MET A 133 -11.06 -8.40 31.60
N GLN A 134 -10.00 -7.97 32.29
CA GLN A 134 -10.09 -6.92 33.31
C GLN A 134 -10.18 -5.51 32.69
N ILE A 135 -9.84 -5.36 31.41
CA ILE A 135 -9.90 -4.09 30.69
C ILE A 135 -11.38 -3.69 30.46
N PRO A 136 -11.84 -2.52 30.94
CA PRO A 136 -13.25 -2.11 30.85
C PRO A 136 -13.81 -2.17 29.43
N TYR A 137 -13.07 -1.64 28.46
CA TYR A 137 -13.44 -1.67 27.04
C TYR A 137 -13.77 -3.08 26.53
N VAL A 138 -12.97 -4.08 26.92
CA VAL A 138 -13.16 -5.46 26.45
C VAL A 138 -14.43 -6.05 27.04
N LYS A 139 -14.69 -5.85 28.34
CA LYS A 139 -15.93 -6.31 29.00
C LYS A 139 -17.16 -5.72 28.34
N GLU A 140 -17.18 -4.40 28.19
CA GLU A 140 -18.29 -3.66 27.60
C GLU A 140 -18.52 -4.12 26.16
N ARG A 141 -17.46 -4.31 25.37
CA ARG A 141 -17.57 -4.78 24.01
C ARG A 141 -18.17 -6.18 23.93
N PHE A 142 -17.74 -7.12 24.77
CA PHE A 142 -18.31 -8.47 24.78
C PHE A 142 -19.79 -8.48 25.20
N LEU A 143 -20.18 -7.64 26.16
CA LEU A 143 -21.59 -7.48 26.56
C LEU A 143 -22.43 -6.93 25.40
N GLN A 144 -21.97 -5.86 24.75
CA GLN A 144 -22.63 -5.27 23.59
C GLN A 144 -22.76 -6.27 22.43
N MET A 145 -21.73 -7.07 22.16
CA MET A 145 -21.77 -8.07 21.08
C MET A 145 -22.70 -9.25 21.42
N LYS A 146 -22.79 -9.66 22.69
CA LYS A 146 -23.76 -10.67 23.16
C LYS A 146 -25.21 -10.21 22.96
N GLU A 147 -25.49 -8.93 23.19
CA GLU A 147 -26.82 -8.34 22.99
C GLU A 147 -27.13 -8.12 21.50
N ALA A 148 -26.20 -7.51 20.76
CA ALA A 148 -26.39 -7.15 19.36
C ALA A 148 -26.40 -8.37 18.42
N LYS A 149 -25.76 -9.49 18.81
CA LYS A 149 -25.64 -10.75 18.06
C LYS A 149 -25.25 -10.56 16.59
N GLY A 150 -24.39 -9.59 16.32
CA GLY A 150 -23.97 -9.27 14.95
C GLY A 150 -23.24 -7.93 14.87
N TRP A 151 -22.75 -7.64 13.67
CA TRP A 151 -22.08 -6.38 13.37
C TRP A 151 -23.07 -5.42 12.74
N LYS A 152 -23.17 -4.19 13.28
CA LYS A 152 -23.81 -3.09 12.56
C LYS A 152 -22.80 -2.57 11.56
N LEU A 153 -23.01 -2.89 10.28
CA LEU A 153 -22.21 -2.33 9.19
C LEU A 153 -22.61 -0.85 9.04
N GLN A 154 -21.59 0.01 8.92
CA GLN A 154 -21.75 1.43 8.60
C GLN A 154 -21.82 1.61 7.09
#